data_AF-K1SA26-F1
#
_entry.id   AF-K1SA26-F1
#
_cell.length_a   1.000
_cell.length_b   1.000
_cell.length_c   1.000
_cell.angle_alpha   90.00
_cell.angle_beta   90.00
_cell.angle_gamma   90.00
#
_symmetry.space_group_name_H-M   'P 1'
#
loop_
_entity.id
_entity.type
_entity.pdbx_description
1 polymer ?
#
loop_
_entity_poly.entity_id
_entity_poly.type
_entity_poly.pdbx_seq_one_letter_code
_entity_poly.pdbx_strand_id
1 'polypeptide(L)'
;MDLLQIDIYENEIFERSPELLSMLLIDRTLSSENCQVNIFWATNNYANFGDGYQYSDQITLEAITGKNGDVIKPRAVKSLEMQQQRSREMAEVFTPSWICNKQNNLIDNAWFGRENVFNVEIDNPDGSHSWIPTEGKIVFPEGKTWHDYINENRLEITCGEAPYLVSRYDSVTGKPIPIERRIGLLDRKLRVVGENAQTSSEWLKAAQSAYMSVYGYEWQGDNLVLARESLLYTFIDYYKAKFGKKPQLKSLQYIASII
;
A
#
# COMPACT_ATOMS: atom_id res chain seq x y z
N MET A 1 -20.88 -7.28 2.13
CA MET A 1 -19.68 -6.69 1.50
C MET A 1 -19.08 -7.83 0.71
N ASP A 2 -19.16 -7.76 -0.61
CA ASP A 2 -18.82 -8.88 -1.48
C ASP A 2 -17.29 -9.07 -1.48
N LEU A 3 -16.81 -10.29 -1.27
CA LEU A 3 -15.36 -10.62 -1.31
C LEU A 3 -14.75 -10.32 -2.69
N LEU A 4 -15.57 -10.02 -3.69
CA LEU A 4 -15.19 -9.71 -5.07
C LEU A 4 -14.62 -8.30 -5.27
N GLN A 5 -14.69 -7.40 -4.28
CA GLN A 5 -14.21 -6.02 -4.39
C GLN A 5 -13.00 -5.74 -3.49
N ILE A 6 -12.13 -6.73 -3.30
CA ILE A 6 -10.89 -6.53 -2.58
C ILE A 6 -9.95 -5.79 -3.53
N ASP A 7 -9.73 -4.49 -3.27
CA ASP A 7 -8.61 -3.67 -3.76
C ASP A 7 -8.33 -3.69 -5.28
N ILE A 8 -9.39 -3.75 -6.10
CA ILE A 8 -9.33 -3.54 -7.56
C ILE A 8 -9.94 -2.17 -7.83
N TYR A 9 -9.11 -1.20 -8.19
CA TYR A 9 -9.53 0.20 -8.33
C TYR A 9 -9.18 0.83 -9.66
N GLU A 10 -8.58 0.10 -10.60
CA GLU A 10 -8.09 0.60 -11.87
C GLU A 10 -9.18 1.39 -12.61
N ASN A 11 -10.39 0.83 -12.70
CA ASN A 11 -11.54 1.50 -13.31
C ASN A 11 -11.98 2.75 -12.53
N GLU A 12 -12.03 2.72 -11.19
CA GLU A 12 -12.42 3.90 -10.39
C GLU A 12 -11.37 5.03 -10.53
N ILE A 13 -10.08 4.68 -10.52
CA ILE A 13 -9.00 5.65 -10.71
C ILE A 13 -9.07 6.23 -12.13
N PHE A 14 -9.25 5.39 -13.14
CA PHE A 14 -9.34 5.80 -14.54
C PHE A 14 -10.55 6.73 -14.78
N GLU A 15 -11.74 6.37 -14.28
CA GLU A 15 -12.94 7.22 -14.37
C GLU A 15 -12.75 8.57 -13.66
N ARG A 16 -11.96 8.58 -12.57
CA ARG A 16 -11.64 9.80 -11.85
C ARG A 16 -10.66 10.70 -12.62
N SER A 17 -9.61 10.11 -13.20
CA SER A 17 -8.62 10.77 -14.05
C SER A 17 -7.72 9.70 -14.69
N PRO A 18 -7.75 9.53 -16.03
CA PRO A 18 -6.82 8.65 -16.74
C PRO A 18 -5.35 9.00 -16.48
N GLU A 19 -5.05 10.29 -16.31
CA GLU A 19 -3.72 10.78 -15.98
C GLU A 19 -3.26 10.28 -14.60
N LEU A 20 -4.17 10.20 -13.62
CA LEU A 20 -3.85 9.70 -12.28
C LEU A 20 -3.45 8.22 -12.33
N LEU A 21 -4.18 7.38 -13.07
CA LEU A 21 -3.80 5.97 -13.24
C LEU A 21 -2.49 5.84 -14.03
N SER A 22 -2.31 6.63 -15.10
CA SER A 22 -1.08 6.67 -15.87
C SER A 22 0.14 6.98 -15.00
N MET A 23 0.03 7.93 -14.06
CA MET A 23 1.10 8.25 -13.11
C MET A 23 1.52 7.07 -12.23
N LEU A 24 0.56 6.24 -11.80
CA LEU A 24 0.84 5.04 -11.01
C LEU A 24 1.50 3.92 -11.84
N LEU A 25 1.43 3.97 -13.17
CA LEU A 25 2.08 2.98 -14.03
C LEU A 25 3.50 3.38 -14.41
N ILE A 26 3.96 4.59 -14.11
CA ILE A 26 5.29 5.05 -14.53
C ILE A 26 6.40 4.20 -13.88
N ASP A 27 7.30 3.69 -14.71
CA ASP A 27 8.60 3.19 -14.28
C ASP A 27 9.55 4.40 -14.16
N ARG A 28 9.84 4.80 -12.93
CA ARG A 28 10.71 5.95 -12.64
C ARG A 28 12.18 5.69 -12.90
N THR A 29 12.58 4.43 -13.06
CA THR A 29 13.97 4.04 -13.34
C THR A 29 14.28 4.09 -14.83
N LEU A 30 13.27 3.85 -15.68
CA LEU A 30 13.40 3.85 -17.14
C LEU A 30 12.85 5.11 -17.81
N SER A 31 11.98 5.86 -17.13
CA SER A 31 11.42 7.10 -17.67
C SER A 31 12.43 8.27 -17.64
N SER A 32 12.31 9.16 -18.62
CA SER A 32 13.07 10.41 -18.73
C SER A 32 12.16 11.58 -19.10
N GLU A 33 12.68 12.80 -19.11
CA GLU A 33 11.91 14.01 -19.47
C GLU A 33 11.23 13.92 -20.85
N ASN A 34 11.78 13.13 -21.77
CA ASN A 34 11.30 13.03 -23.16
C ASN A 34 10.59 11.70 -23.47
N CYS A 35 10.62 10.74 -22.55
CA CYS A 35 10.08 9.40 -22.77
C CYS A 35 9.58 8.81 -21.45
N GLN A 36 8.26 8.68 -21.34
CA GLN A 36 7.64 7.92 -20.27
C GLN A 36 7.62 6.43 -20.64
N VAL A 37 8.06 5.60 -19.70
CA VAL A 37 8.00 4.15 -19.77
C VAL A 37 7.14 3.66 -18.62
N ASN A 38 6.20 2.77 -18.90
CA ASN A 38 5.41 2.14 -17.84
C ASN A 38 6.16 0.92 -17.29
N ILE A 39 5.83 0.54 -16.06
CA ILE A 39 6.19 -0.76 -15.51
C ILE A 39 5.65 -1.87 -16.41
N PHE A 40 6.34 -3.01 -16.44
CA PHE A 40 6.02 -4.15 -17.29
C PHE A 40 5.56 -5.34 -16.46
N TRP A 41 4.91 -6.32 -17.07
CA TRP A 41 4.29 -7.44 -16.35
C TRP A 41 5.27 -8.23 -15.48
N ALA A 42 6.47 -8.52 -16.00
CA ALA A 42 7.50 -9.30 -15.33
C ALA A 42 7.02 -10.69 -14.85
N THR A 43 6.00 -11.22 -15.53
CA THR A 43 5.44 -12.56 -15.30
C THR A 43 4.74 -13.05 -16.55
N ASN A 44 4.72 -14.37 -16.76
CA ASN A 44 4.00 -15.02 -17.86
C ASN A 44 2.55 -15.39 -17.51
N ASN A 45 2.09 -15.06 -16.29
CA ASN A 45 0.74 -15.40 -15.82
C ASN A 45 -0.38 -14.85 -16.72
N TYR A 46 -0.08 -13.80 -17.49
CA TYR A 46 -1.01 -13.11 -18.36
C TYR A 46 -0.79 -13.41 -19.85
N ALA A 47 0.22 -14.20 -20.22
CA ALA A 47 0.61 -14.41 -21.62
C ALA A 47 -0.52 -14.99 -22.50
N ASN A 48 -1.47 -15.71 -21.90
CA ASN A 48 -2.66 -16.25 -22.59
C ASN A 48 -3.63 -15.18 -23.10
N PHE A 49 -3.53 -13.92 -22.63
CA PHE A 49 -4.29 -12.79 -23.16
C PHE A 49 -3.74 -12.28 -24.51
N GLY A 50 -2.57 -12.77 -24.94
CA GLY A 50 -1.96 -12.45 -26.23
C GLY A 50 -1.02 -11.25 -26.17
N ASP A 51 -0.92 -10.53 -27.29
CA ASP A 51 -0.03 -9.37 -27.43
C ASP A 51 -0.35 -8.28 -26.40
N GLY A 52 0.68 -7.74 -25.74
CA GLY A 52 0.54 -6.74 -24.67
C GLY A 52 0.51 -7.32 -23.26
N TYR A 53 0.54 -8.65 -23.12
CA TYR A 53 0.55 -9.37 -21.84
C TYR A 53 1.73 -10.33 -21.67
N GLN A 54 2.73 -10.25 -22.55
CA GLN A 54 3.94 -11.05 -22.45
C GLN A 54 4.83 -10.53 -21.31
N TYR A 55 5.79 -11.35 -20.87
CA TYR A 55 6.67 -11.06 -19.74
C TYR A 55 7.26 -9.63 -19.75
N SER A 56 7.73 -9.16 -20.91
CA SER A 56 8.41 -7.88 -21.08
C SER A 56 7.50 -6.75 -21.58
N ASP A 57 6.20 -7.03 -21.78
CA ASP A 57 5.26 -6.02 -22.25
C ASP A 57 4.93 -5.03 -21.13
N GLN A 58 4.84 -3.74 -21.48
CA GLN A 58 4.42 -2.69 -20.56
C GLN A 58 2.95 -2.86 -20.18
N ILE A 59 2.63 -2.58 -18.91
CA ILE A 59 1.24 -2.52 -18.44
C ILE A 59 0.64 -1.20 -18.95
N THR A 60 -0.33 -1.28 -19.86
CA THR A 60 -1.04 -0.10 -20.38
C THR A 60 -2.38 0.10 -19.68
N LEU A 61 -2.95 1.31 -19.78
CA LEU A 61 -4.28 1.59 -19.22
C LEU A 61 -5.32 0.63 -19.80
N GLU A 62 -5.28 0.38 -21.12
CA GLU A 62 -6.21 -0.51 -21.81
C GLU A 62 -6.09 -1.96 -21.34
N ALA A 63 -4.89 -2.37 -20.90
CA ALA A 63 -4.63 -3.72 -20.42
C ALA A 63 -5.23 -4.00 -19.02
N ILE A 64 -5.59 -2.96 -18.27
CA ILE A 64 -6.06 -3.07 -16.88
C ILE A 64 -7.35 -2.28 -16.61
N THR A 65 -8.03 -1.76 -17.64
CA THR A 65 -9.28 -0.99 -17.49
C THR A 65 -10.38 -1.48 -18.43
N GLY A 66 -11.59 -0.96 -18.25
CA GLY A 66 -12.78 -1.34 -19.00
C GLY A 66 -13.07 -2.84 -18.82
N LYS A 67 -13.15 -3.57 -19.93
CA LYS A 67 -13.34 -5.03 -19.93
C LYS A 67 -12.18 -5.81 -19.29
N ASN A 68 -11.01 -5.18 -19.17
CA ASN A 68 -9.82 -5.77 -18.56
C ASN A 68 -9.62 -5.31 -17.11
N GLY A 69 -10.60 -4.59 -16.51
CA GLY A 69 -10.51 -4.06 -15.15
C GLY A 69 -10.37 -5.11 -14.04
N ASP A 70 -10.64 -6.37 -14.33
CA ASP A 70 -10.50 -7.48 -13.38
C ASP A 70 -9.30 -8.38 -13.71
N VAL A 71 -8.36 -7.94 -14.57
CA VAL A 71 -7.18 -8.75 -14.95
C VAL A 71 -6.22 -8.88 -13.77
N ILE A 72 -5.89 -7.76 -13.13
CA ILE A 72 -5.07 -7.74 -11.92
C ILE A 72 -6.01 -7.91 -10.72
N LYS A 73 -5.65 -8.82 -9.81
CA LYS A 73 -6.43 -9.10 -8.61
C LYS A 73 -5.51 -9.33 -7.43
N PRO A 74 -5.92 -8.95 -6.21
CA PRO A 74 -5.19 -9.33 -5.02
C PRO A 74 -5.03 -10.84 -4.92
N ARG A 75 -3.89 -11.24 -4.38
CA ARG A 75 -3.49 -12.63 -4.34
C ARG A 75 -4.44 -13.49 -3.52
N ALA A 76 -5.04 -12.94 -2.46
CA ALA A 76 -6.04 -13.60 -1.63
C ALA A 76 -7.27 -14.10 -2.42
N VAL A 77 -7.59 -13.47 -3.55
CA VAL A 77 -8.74 -13.83 -4.40
C VAL A 77 -8.35 -14.58 -5.68
N LYS A 78 -7.05 -14.78 -5.95
CA LYS A 78 -6.59 -15.63 -7.05
C LYS A 78 -6.95 -17.09 -6.78
N SER A 79 -7.11 -17.91 -7.84
CA SER A 79 -7.40 -19.34 -7.68
C SER A 79 -6.29 -20.05 -6.92
N LEU A 80 -6.62 -21.13 -6.20
CA LEU A 80 -5.64 -21.92 -5.45
C LEU A 80 -4.49 -22.42 -6.35
N GLU A 81 -4.80 -22.77 -7.59
CA GLU A 81 -3.82 -23.20 -8.60
C GLU A 81 -2.83 -22.07 -8.91
N MET A 82 -3.31 -20.85 -9.18
CA MET A 82 -2.46 -19.68 -9.42
C MET A 82 -1.61 -19.32 -8.19
N GLN A 83 -2.19 -19.41 -6.98
CA GLN A 83 -1.45 -19.15 -5.74
C GLN A 83 -0.29 -20.14 -5.56
N GLN A 84 -0.55 -21.43 -5.81
CA GLN A 84 0.47 -22.49 -5.70
C GLN A 84 1.55 -22.36 -6.76
N GLN A 85 1.19 -22.08 -8.01
CA GLN A 85 2.14 -21.89 -9.11
C GLN A 85 3.09 -20.74 -8.78
N ARG A 86 2.57 -19.57 -8.41
CA ARG A 86 3.40 -18.39 -8.08
C ARG A 86 4.27 -18.59 -6.84
N SER A 87 3.79 -19.32 -5.83
CA SER A 87 4.62 -19.66 -4.67
C SER A 87 5.83 -20.51 -5.06
N ARG A 88 5.66 -21.44 -6.01
CA ARG A 88 6.74 -22.32 -6.49
C ARG A 88 7.68 -21.63 -7.47
N GLU A 89 7.13 -20.89 -8.43
CA GLU A 89 7.89 -20.32 -9.56
C GLU A 89 8.47 -18.94 -9.26
N MET A 90 7.79 -18.14 -8.44
CA MET A 90 8.15 -16.74 -8.17
C MET A 90 8.57 -16.50 -6.72
N ALA A 91 8.66 -17.55 -5.89
CA ALA A 91 8.91 -17.47 -4.45
C ALA A 91 7.97 -16.49 -3.71
N GLU A 92 6.76 -16.32 -4.23
CA GLU A 92 5.80 -15.37 -3.68
C GLU A 92 5.24 -15.93 -2.36
N VAL A 93 5.49 -15.25 -1.23
CA VAL A 93 5.07 -15.66 0.12
C VAL A 93 3.99 -14.72 0.64
N PHE A 94 3.00 -15.26 1.36
CA PHE A 94 1.99 -14.45 2.03
C PHE A 94 2.39 -14.20 3.46
N THR A 95 2.48 -12.92 3.84
CA THR A 95 2.69 -12.54 5.23
C THR A 95 1.37 -12.08 5.83
N PRO A 96 0.74 -12.87 6.72
CA PRO A 96 -0.48 -12.46 7.41
C PRO A 96 -0.29 -11.12 8.14
N SER A 97 -1.32 -10.29 8.23
CA SER A 97 -1.20 -8.96 8.83
C SER A 97 -0.76 -8.98 10.29
N TRP A 98 -1.05 -10.06 11.03
CA TRP A 98 -0.56 -10.20 12.40
C TRP A 98 0.97 -10.37 12.45
N ILE A 99 1.60 -11.08 11.50
CA ILE A 99 3.06 -11.18 11.41
C ILE A 99 3.65 -9.81 11.04
N CYS A 100 3.09 -9.14 10.03
CA CYS A 100 3.52 -7.79 9.65
C CYS A 100 3.43 -6.85 10.85
N ASN A 101 2.36 -6.94 11.63
CA ASN A 101 2.18 -6.14 12.83
C ASN A 101 3.27 -6.39 13.88
N LYS A 102 3.55 -7.67 14.20
CA LYS A 102 4.62 -8.04 15.14
C LYS A 102 5.97 -7.46 14.71
N GLN A 103 6.31 -7.58 13.44
CA GLN A 103 7.59 -7.10 12.92
C GLN A 103 7.67 -5.57 12.86
N ASN A 104 6.59 -4.88 12.46
CA ASN A 104 6.54 -3.42 12.51
C ASN A 104 6.62 -2.91 13.95
N ASN A 105 6.04 -3.62 14.93
CA ASN A 105 6.17 -3.28 16.34
C ASN A 105 7.63 -3.35 16.82
N LEU A 106 8.43 -4.34 16.39
CA LEU A 106 9.85 -4.38 16.75
C LEU A 106 10.62 -3.14 16.29
N ILE A 107 10.33 -2.66 15.09
CA ILE A 107 10.94 -1.45 14.52
C ILE A 107 10.55 -0.21 15.33
N ASP A 108 9.26 -0.07 15.65
CA ASP A 108 8.78 1.05 16.45
C ASP A 108 9.26 1.00 17.90
N ASN A 109 9.32 -0.18 18.50
CA ASN A 109 9.83 -0.36 19.87
C ASN A 109 11.28 0.15 19.98
N ALA A 110 12.12 -0.17 18.98
CA ALA A 110 13.48 0.33 18.91
C ALA A 110 13.54 1.86 18.73
N TRP A 111 12.65 2.45 17.94
CA TRP A 111 12.63 3.90 17.70
C TRP A 111 12.10 4.69 18.90
N PHE A 112 11.01 4.22 19.53
CA PHE A 112 10.33 4.89 20.65
C PHE A 112 10.93 4.53 22.02
N GLY A 113 11.70 3.44 22.12
CA GLY A 113 12.28 2.96 23.38
C GLY A 113 11.25 2.33 24.33
N ARG A 114 10.07 1.95 23.83
CA ARG A 114 9.00 1.28 24.60
C ARG A 114 8.13 0.42 23.71
N GLU A 115 7.50 -0.59 24.30
CA GLU A 115 6.51 -1.42 23.63
C GLU A 115 5.14 -0.73 23.55
N ASN A 116 4.24 -1.36 22.78
CA ASN A 116 2.83 -0.99 22.69
C ASN A 116 2.63 0.48 22.29
N VAL A 117 3.34 0.92 21.24
CA VAL A 117 3.23 2.29 20.72
C VAL A 117 1.92 2.44 19.96
N PHE A 118 1.72 1.61 18.92
CA PHE A 118 0.56 1.72 18.02
C PHE A 118 -0.55 0.74 18.34
N ASN A 119 -0.22 -0.43 18.88
CA ASN A 119 -1.17 -1.45 19.28
C ASN A 119 -0.55 -2.42 20.30
N VAL A 120 -1.39 -3.21 20.95
CA VAL A 120 -1.02 -4.35 21.79
C VAL A 120 -1.34 -5.62 21.02
N GLU A 121 -0.36 -6.50 20.86
CA GLU A 121 -0.52 -7.82 20.25
C GLU A 121 -1.27 -8.79 21.17
N ILE A 122 -2.10 -9.65 20.60
CA ILE A 122 -2.87 -10.66 21.33
C ILE A 122 -2.66 -12.01 20.65
N ASP A 123 -2.08 -12.95 21.39
CA ASP A 123 -1.98 -14.35 21.01
C ASP A 123 -3.07 -15.13 21.76
N ASN A 124 -4.10 -15.58 21.05
CA ASN A 124 -5.26 -16.23 21.67
C ASN A 124 -4.98 -17.73 21.94
N PRO A 125 -5.65 -18.33 22.96
CA PRO A 125 -5.48 -19.75 23.27
C PRO A 125 -5.86 -20.72 22.13
N ASP A 126 -6.69 -20.29 21.18
CA ASP A 126 -7.08 -21.07 20.01
C ASP A 126 -6.06 -21.02 18.86
N GLY A 127 -4.92 -20.36 19.07
CA GLY A 127 -3.87 -20.17 18.08
C GLY A 127 -4.13 -19.04 17.08
N SER A 128 -5.25 -18.31 17.22
CA SER A 128 -5.49 -17.10 16.42
C SER A 128 -4.71 -15.90 16.99
N HIS A 129 -4.37 -14.96 16.11
CA HIS A 129 -3.64 -13.75 16.47
C HIS A 129 -4.48 -12.52 16.16
N SER A 130 -4.46 -11.53 17.06
CA SER A 130 -5.09 -10.25 16.86
C SER A 130 -4.29 -9.13 17.52
N TRP A 131 -4.81 -7.90 17.48
CA TRP A 131 -4.21 -6.76 18.15
C TRP A 131 -5.28 -5.74 18.54
N ILE A 132 -5.00 -4.90 19.53
CA ILE A 132 -5.85 -3.79 19.94
C ILE A 132 -5.09 -2.49 19.70
N PRO A 133 -5.59 -1.56 18.86
CA PRO A 133 -4.97 -0.26 18.67
C PRO A 133 -4.87 0.52 19.98
N THR A 134 -3.78 1.26 20.16
CA THR A 134 -3.64 2.16 21.30
C THR A 134 -4.57 3.36 21.16
N GLU A 135 -5.17 3.78 22.27
CA GLU A 135 -6.01 4.97 22.31
C GLU A 135 -5.19 6.25 22.52
N GLY A 136 -5.75 7.38 22.09
CA GLY A 136 -5.13 8.69 22.27
C GLY A 136 -3.96 8.95 21.33
N LYS A 137 -3.27 10.07 21.58
CA LYS A 137 -2.12 10.52 20.78
C LYS A 137 -0.86 9.72 21.13
N ILE A 138 -0.07 9.41 20.12
CA ILE A 138 1.24 8.80 20.27
C ILE A 138 2.18 9.76 21.02
N VAL A 139 2.76 9.29 22.11
CA VAL A 139 3.76 10.01 22.91
C VAL A 139 5.16 9.68 22.40
N PHE A 140 5.94 10.72 22.11
CA PHE A 140 7.31 10.64 21.59
C PHE A 140 8.35 10.66 22.74
N PRO A 141 9.49 9.98 22.58
CA PRO A 141 10.56 10.01 23.58
C PRO A 141 11.22 11.39 23.66
N GLU A 142 11.90 11.66 24.77
CA GLU A 142 12.63 12.92 24.97
C GLU A 142 13.64 13.16 23.83
N GLY A 143 13.67 14.40 23.32
CA GLY A 143 14.56 14.79 22.23
C GLY A 143 14.12 14.34 20.83
N LYS A 144 12.98 13.66 20.68
CA LYS A 144 12.39 13.35 19.36
C LYS A 144 11.02 13.99 19.19
N THR A 145 10.67 14.27 17.94
CA THR A 145 9.39 14.85 17.52
C THR A 145 8.64 13.91 16.58
N TRP A 146 7.36 14.22 16.34
CA TRP A 146 6.57 13.50 15.36
C TRP A 146 7.10 13.70 13.92
N HIS A 147 7.75 14.82 13.64
CA HIS A 147 8.43 15.06 12.35
C HIS A 147 9.59 14.09 12.16
N ASP A 148 10.37 13.81 13.20
CA ASP A 148 11.48 12.85 13.12
C ASP A 148 10.95 11.45 12.79
N TYR A 149 9.81 11.06 13.38
CA TYR A 149 9.20 9.76 13.09
C TYR A 149 8.69 9.65 11.66
N ILE A 150 7.93 10.64 11.18
CA ILE A 150 7.35 10.55 9.84
C ILE A 150 8.40 10.59 8.74
N ASN A 151 9.58 11.20 8.98
CA ASN A 151 10.68 11.27 8.02
C ASN A 151 11.67 10.09 8.14
N GLU A 152 11.46 9.17 9.09
CA GLU A 152 12.34 8.03 9.28
C GLU A 152 12.23 7.06 8.10
N ASN A 153 13.35 6.75 7.45
CA ASN A 153 13.33 5.90 6.26
C ASN A 153 12.91 4.46 6.59
N ARG A 154 12.01 3.93 5.78
CA ARG A 154 11.54 2.54 5.84
C ARG A 154 11.53 1.95 4.45
N LEU A 155 12.00 0.71 4.31
CA LEU A 155 12.07 0.01 3.04
C LEU A 155 11.51 -1.40 3.22
N GLU A 156 10.55 -1.75 2.39
CA GLU A 156 10.09 -3.13 2.18
C GLU A 156 10.72 -3.64 0.87
N ILE A 157 11.72 -4.52 0.97
CA ILE A 157 12.31 -5.18 -0.19
C ILE A 157 11.43 -6.38 -0.57
N THR A 158 11.20 -6.60 -1.88
CA THR A 158 10.27 -7.61 -2.41
C THR A 158 8.87 -7.47 -1.80
N CYS A 159 8.28 -6.28 -1.97
CA CYS A 159 7.11 -5.89 -1.21
C CYS A 159 5.82 -6.58 -1.64
N GLY A 160 5.75 -7.22 -2.80
CA GLY A 160 4.50 -7.74 -3.36
C GLY A 160 3.44 -6.62 -3.40
N GLU A 161 2.32 -6.85 -2.71
CA GLU A 161 1.21 -5.88 -2.53
C GLU A 161 1.46 -4.84 -1.41
N ALA A 162 2.69 -4.77 -0.89
CA ALA A 162 3.18 -3.89 0.19
C ALA A 162 2.49 -4.02 1.56
N PRO A 163 2.27 -5.26 2.08
CA PRO A 163 1.55 -5.48 3.34
C PRO A 163 2.28 -4.93 4.59
N TYR A 164 3.58 -4.63 4.51
CA TYR A 164 4.29 -3.96 5.61
C TYR A 164 4.20 -2.44 5.54
N LEU A 165 4.00 -1.86 4.36
CA LEU A 165 3.84 -0.41 4.20
C LEU A 165 2.40 0.04 4.46
N VAL A 166 1.42 -0.65 3.86
CA VAL A 166 -0.01 -0.35 3.98
C VAL A 166 -0.82 -1.62 4.14
N SER A 167 -1.86 -1.58 4.96
CA SER A 167 -2.58 -2.78 5.40
C SER A 167 -4.09 -2.59 5.27
N ARG A 168 -4.56 -2.34 4.05
CA ARG A 168 -5.99 -2.15 3.75
C ARG A 168 -6.80 -3.43 3.94
N TYR A 169 -6.17 -4.58 3.76
CA TYR A 169 -6.73 -5.91 3.95
C TYR A 169 -5.63 -6.87 4.41
N ASP A 170 -6.03 -8.02 4.94
CA ASP A 170 -5.09 -9.11 5.25
C ASP A 170 -4.73 -9.87 3.98
N SER A 171 -3.43 -9.95 3.67
CA SER A 171 -2.92 -10.51 2.41
C SER A 171 -3.24 -12.00 2.21
N VAL A 172 -3.54 -12.74 3.30
CA VAL A 172 -3.86 -14.16 3.26
C VAL A 172 -5.38 -14.37 3.08
N THR A 173 -6.18 -13.64 3.86
CA THR A 173 -7.63 -13.85 3.93
C THR A 173 -8.43 -12.92 3.03
N GLY A 174 -7.82 -11.85 2.53
CA GLY A 174 -8.47 -10.78 1.79
C GLY A 174 -9.42 -9.92 2.64
N LYS A 175 -9.51 -10.16 3.96
CA LYS A 175 -10.45 -9.45 4.82
C LYS A 175 -10.02 -7.99 4.98
N PRO A 176 -10.91 -7.01 4.77
CA PRO A 176 -10.57 -5.60 4.94
C PRO A 176 -10.21 -5.30 6.40
N ILE A 177 -9.23 -4.42 6.58
CA ILE A 177 -8.78 -3.93 7.88
C ILE A 177 -9.21 -2.47 8.00
N PRO A 178 -10.04 -2.15 9.01
CA PRO A 178 -10.51 -0.78 9.19
C PRO A 178 -9.35 0.13 9.62
N ILE A 179 -9.44 1.42 9.29
CA ILE A 179 -8.33 2.39 9.37
C ILE A 179 -7.65 2.41 10.74
N GLU A 180 -8.42 2.34 11.82
CA GLU A 180 -7.95 2.35 13.20
C GLU A 180 -7.15 1.09 13.57
N ARG A 181 -7.34 -0.01 12.83
CA ARG A 181 -6.63 -1.28 13.03
C ARG A 181 -5.48 -1.48 12.05
N ARG A 182 -5.24 -0.57 11.11
CA ARG A 182 -4.15 -0.71 10.14
C ARG A 182 -2.78 -0.64 10.81
N ILE A 183 -1.86 -1.46 10.33
CA ILE A 183 -0.56 -1.77 10.93
C ILE A 183 0.64 -1.38 10.07
N GLY A 184 0.43 -0.96 8.83
CA GLY A 184 1.50 -0.64 7.89
C GLY A 184 2.39 0.50 8.39
N LEU A 185 3.65 0.52 8.00
CA LEU A 185 4.59 1.57 8.39
C LEU A 185 4.12 2.96 7.91
N LEU A 186 3.52 3.03 6.72
CA LEU A 186 2.90 4.26 6.24
C LEU A 186 1.58 4.55 6.94
N ASP A 187 0.75 3.54 7.24
CA ASP A 187 -0.47 3.69 8.05
C ASP A 187 -0.15 4.33 9.42
N ARG A 188 0.90 3.85 10.09
CA ARG A 188 1.39 4.38 11.38
C ARG A 188 1.86 5.82 11.26
N LYS A 189 2.62 6.15 10.21
CA LYS A 189 3.03 7.54 9.93
C LYS A 189 1.81 8.43 9.68
N LEU A 190 0.83 7.99 8.89
CA LEU A 190 -0.37 8.77 8.59
C LEU A 190 -1.29 8.94 9.81
N ARG A 191 -1.33 7.96 10.72
CA ARG A 191 -1.93 8.14 12.06
C ARG A 191 -1.23 9.27 12.81
N VAL A 192 0.10 9.24 12.90
CA VAL A 192 0.90 10.30 13.55
C VAL A 192 0.65 11.67 12.91
N VAL A 193 0.61 11.76 11.57
CA VAL A 193 0.25 13.00 10.86
C VAL A 193 -1.17 13.46 11.24
N GLY A 194 -2.14 12.55 11.26
CA GLY A 194 -3.54 12.83 11.62
C GLY A 194 -3.72 13.32 13.05
N GLU A 195 -2.92 12.83 14.00
CA GLU A 195 -2.97 13.23 15.41
C GLU A 195 -2.34 14.61 15.67
N ASN A 196 -1.37 15.01 14.86
CA ASN A 196 -0.58 16.23 15.08
C ASN A 196 -1.01 17.41 14.21
N ALA A 197 -1.28 17.17 12.92
CA ALA A 197 -1.67 18.23 12.00
C ALA A 197 -3.10 18.74 12.29
N GLN A 198 -3.25 20.06 12.29
CA GLN A 198 -4.52 20.74 12.55
C GLN A 198 -5.24 21.15 11.26
N THR A 199 -4.47 21.51 10.23
CA THR A 199 -5.04 22.02 8.97
C THR A 199 -4.82 21.03 7.82
N SER A 200 -5.67 21.11 6.80
CA SER A 200 -5.52 20.33 5.56
C SER A 200 -4.17 20.57 4.88
N SER A 201 -3.69 21.83 4.84
CA SER A 201 -2.39 22.17 4.23
C SER A 201 -1.21 21.54 4.98
N GLU A 202 -1.23 21.62 6.31
CA GLU A 202 -0.21 21.00 7.17
C GLU A 202 -0.22 19.47 7.03
N TRP A 203 -1.42 18.86 7.06
CA TRP A 203 -1.58 17.42 6.90
C TRP A 203 -1.06 16.96 5.54
N LEU A 204 -1.36 17.68 4.46
CA LEU A 204 -0.89 17.33 3.11
C LEU A 204 0.64 17.37 3.01
N LYS A 205 1.28 18.41 3.57
CA LYS A 205 2.75 18.51 3.58
C LYS A 205 3.39 17.38 4.39
N ALA A 206 2.86 17.09 5.57
CA ALA A 206 3.39 16.04 6.42
C ALA A 206 3.12 14.63 5.87
N ALA A 207 1.97 14.40 5.23
CA ALA A 207 1.69 13.17 4.50
C ALA A 207 2.68 13.00 3.34
N GLN A 208 2.97 14.05 2.56
CA GLN A 208 4.00 13.99 1.51
C GLN A 208 5.36 13.57 2.09
N SER A 209 5.79 14.14 3.22
CA SER A 209 7.00 13.72 3.92
C SER A 209 6.98 12.25 4.35
N ALA A 210 5.84 11.76 4.83
CA ALA A 210 5.68 10.35 5.19
C ALA A 210 5.79 9.42 3.97
N TYR A 211 5.19 9.80 2.83
CA TYR A 211 5.29 9.05 1.58
C TYR A 211 6.72 9.07 1.02
N MET A 212 7.42 10.20 1.05
CA MET A 212 8.80 10.33 0.55
C MET A 212 9.85 9.57 1.38
N SER A 213 9.48 9.06 2.55
CA SER A 213 10.37 8.32 3.46
C SER A 213 9.96 6.84 3.63
N VAL A 214 9.03 6.35 2.81
CA VAL A 214 8.72 4.92 2.71
C VAL A 214 9.01 4.45 1.30
N TYR A 215 9.64 3.30 1.19
CA TYR A 215 10.06 2.71 -0.08
C TYR A 215 9.58 1.27 -0.15
N GLY A 216 9.14 0.86 -1.34
CA GLY A 216 8.84 -0.53 -1.67
C GLY A 216 9.59 -0.89 -2.95
N TYR A 217 10.14 -2.09 -3.01
CA TYR A 217 10.74 -2.64 -4.22
C TYR A 217 10.06 -3.94 -4.58
N GLU A 218 9.55 -4.06 -5.80
CA GLU A 218 8.91 -5.27 -6.31
C GLU A 218 9.31 -5.48 -7.77
N TRP A 219 9.50 -6.74 -8.15
CA TRP A 219 9.83 -7.12 -9.52
C TRP A 219 8.59 -7.34 -10.38
N GLN A 220 7.54 -7.94 -9.81
CA GLN A 220 6.32 -8.29 -10.52
C GLN A 220 5.42 -7.07 -10.71
N GLY A 221 5.16 -6.69 -11.96
CA GLY A 221 4.42 -5.47 -12.29
C GLY A 221 2.97 -5.50 -11.76
N ASP A 222 2.31 -6.65 -11.79
CA ASP A 222 0.94 -6.81 -11.27
C ASP A 222 0.85 -6.55 -9.77
N ASN A 223 1.83 -7.05 -9.00
CA ASN A 223 1.93 -6.78 -7.57
C ASN A 223 2.21 -5.29 -7.29
N LEU A 224 3.08 -4.68 -8.12
CA LEU A 224 3.41 -3.27 -7.98
C LEU A 224 2.21 -2.36 -8.30
N VAL A 225 1.36 -2.70 -9.27
CA VAL A 225 0.08 -2.00 -9.51
C VAL A 225 -0.76 -2.01 -8.23
N LEU A 226 -1.04 -3.19 -7.67
CA LEU A 226 -1.84 -3.33 -6.45
C LEU A 226 -1.24 -2.55 -5.27
N ALA A 227 0.07 -2.64 -5.05
CA ALA A 227 0.75 -1.87 -4.02
C ALA A 227 0.53 -0.37 -4.20
N ARG A 228 0.74 0.16 -5.42
CA ARG A 228 0.60 1.59 -5.72
C ARG A 228 -0.84 2.09 -5.56
N GLU A 229 -1.83 1.30 -5.96
CA GLU A 229 -3.25 1.59 -5.70
C GLU A 229 -3.57 1.60 -4.20
N SER A 230 -3.09 0.59 -3.48
CA SER A 230 -3.19 0.49 -2.03
C SER A 230 -2.59 1.72 -1.32
N LEU A 231 -1.43 2.21 -1.77
CA LEU A 231 -0.84 3.45 -1.27
C LEU A 231 -1.71 4.67 -1.59
N LEU A 232 -2.22 4.82 -2.81
CA LEU A 232 -3.07 5.95 -3.21
C LEU A 232 -4.37 5.99 -2.39
N TYR A 233 -5.06 4.87 -2.23
CA TYR A 233 -6.30 4.84 -1.48
C TYR A 233 -6.08 4.95 0.03
N THR A 234 -4.93 4.52 0.55
CA THR A 234 -4.55 4.78 1.94
C THR A 234 -4.46 6.28 2.20
N PHE A 235 -3.87 7.06 1.29
CA PHE A 235 -3.88 8.53 1.38
C PHE A 235 -5.30 9.09 1.43
N ILE A 236 -6.19 8.60 0.55
CA ILE A 236 -7.59 9.03 0.47
C ILE A 236 -8.32 8.72 1.78
N ASP A 237 -8.14 7.51 2.32
CA ASP A 237 -8.82 7.05 3.54
C ASP A 237 -8.43 7.90 4.75
N TYR A 238 -7.13 8.10 4.99
CA TYR A 238 -6.66 8.91 6.11
C TYR A 238 -7.06 10.38 5.98
N TYR A 239 -7.00 10.95 4.77
CA TYR A 239 -7.46 12.32 4.54
C TYR A 239 -8.97 12.45 4.80
N LYS A 240 -9.77 11.50 4.30
CA LYS A 240 -11.23 11.49 4.50
C LYS A 240 -11.59 11.28 5.97
N ALA A 241 -10.90 10.40 6.68
CA ALA A 241 -11.11 10.18 8.10
C ALA A 241 -10.82 11.44 8.93
N LYS A 242 -9.76 12.19 8.59
CA LYS A 242 -9.39 13.42 9.30
C LYS A 242 -10.29 14.61 9.00
N PHE A 243 -10.70 14.79 7.74
CA PHE A 243 -11.36 16.03 7.28
C PHE A 243 -12.81 15.86 6.79
N GLY A 244 -13.35 14.64 6.81
CA GLY A 244 -14.73 14.34 6.39
C GLY A 244 -14.99 14.51 4.90
N LYS A 245 -13.96 14.73 4.07
CA LYS A 245 -14.08 14.95 2.62
C LYS A 245 -12.92 14.32 1.86
N LYS A 246 -13.12 14.00 0.57
CA LYS A 246 -12.03 13.50 -0.29
C LYS A 246 -10.99 14.61 -0.57
N PRO A 247 -9.71 14.26 -0.77
CA PRO A 247 -8.70 15.22 -1.23
C PRO A 247 -8.99 15.70 -2.66
N GLN A 248 -8.42 16.86 -3.01
CA GLN A 248 -8.52 17.41 -4.37
C GLN A 248 -7.71 16.55 -5.35
N LEU A 249 -8.11 16.53 -6.63
CA LEU A 249 -7.39 15.78 -7.68
C LEU A 249 -5.92 16.17 -7.75
N LYS A 250 -5.59 17.47 -7.63
CA LYS A 250 -4.20 17.95 -7.60
C LYS A 250 -3.38 17.34 -6.46
N SER A 251 -4.00 17.11 -5.29
CA SER A 251 -3.34 16.44 -4.16
C SER A 251 -3.11 14.96 -4.46
N LEU A 252 -4.04 14.29 -5.14
CA LEU A 252 -3.87 12.90 -5.57
C LEU A 252 -2.76 12.75 -6.59
N GLN A 253 -2.73 13.62 -7.61
CA GLN A 253 -1.66 13.64 -8.61
C GLN A 253 -0.30 13.85 -7.96
N TYR A 254 -0.20 14.75 -6.98
CA TYR A 254 1.06 14.96 -6.27
C TYR A 254 1.51 13.73 -5.49
N ILE A 255 0.60 13.04 -4.80
CA ILE A 255 0.95 11.79 -4.09
C ILE A 255 1.29 10.68 -5.06
N ALA A 256 0.55 10.52 -6.15
CA ALA A 256 0.88 9.58 -7.23
C ALA A 256 2.24 9.89 -7.89
N SER A 257 2.73 11.14 -7.81
CA SER A 257 4.09 11.47 -8.26
C SER A 257 5.18 11.09 -7.25
N ILE A 258 4.83 10.80 -6.00
CA ILE A 258 5.76 10.29 -4.99
C ILE A 258 5.78 8.75 -5.00
N ILE A 259 4.61 8.14 -5.15
CA ILE A 259 4.42 6.70 -5.42
C ILE A 259 5.11 6.31 -6.75
#